data_AF-A0A7W1EG63-F1
#
_entry.id   AF-A0A7W1EG63-F1
#
_cell.length_a   1.000
_cell.length_b   1.000
_cell.length_c   1.000
_cell.angle_alpha   90.00
_cell.angle_beta   90.00
_cell.angle_gamma   90.00
#
_symmetry.space_group_name_H-M   'P 1'
#
loop_
_entity.id
_entity.type
_entity.pdbx_description
1 polymer ?
#
loop_
_entity_poly.entity_id
_entity_poly.type
_entity_poly.pdbx_seq_one_letter_code
_entity_poly.pdbx_strand_id
1 'polypeptide(L)' 'MINLFTLGILGGLGGSELIIIMIIVLLLFGGRKIPELMKGLGKGIKDFKDASNGKTETPKEEVAPADTKL' A
#
# COMPACT_ATOMS: atom_id res chain seq x y z
N MET A 1 -39.66 -13.78 -3.71
CA MET A 1 -38.52 -13.26 -4.50
C MET A 1 -37.31 -13.22 -3.60
N ILE A 2 -36.35 -14.12 -3.79
CA ILE A 2 -35.09 -14.12 -3.02
C ILE A 2 -34.15 -13.15 -3.74
N ASN A 3 -33.67 -12.13 -3.02
CA ASN A 3 -32.77 -11.13 -3.58
C ASN A 3 -31.40 -11.77 -3.86
N LEU A 4 -30.77 -11.37 -4.97
CA LEU A 4 -29.40 -11.78 -5.36
C LEU A 4 -28.39 -11.56 -4.22
N PHE A 5 -28.62 -10.53 -3.40
CA PHE A 5 -27.87 -10.24 -2.17
C PHE A 5 -27.86 -11.42 -1.18
N THR A 6 -29.02 -12.05 -0.97
CA THR A 6 -29.17 -13.19 -0.04
C THR A 6 -28.56 -14.48 -0.58
N LEU A 7 -28.49 -14.65 -1.91
CA LEU A 7 -27.88 -15.81 -2.55
C LEU A 7 -26.34 -15.74 -2.49
N GLY A 8 -25.76 -14.54 -2.53
CA GLY A 8 -24.33 -14.31 -2.33
C GLY A 8 -23.85 -14.69 -0.92
N ILE A 9 -24.61 -14.29 0.11
CA ILE A 9 -24.28 -14.57 1.52
C ILE A 9 -24.22 -16.07 1.82
N LEU A 10 -25.11 -16.90 1.23
CA LEU A 10 -25.13 -18.35 1.47
C LEU A 10 -24.18 -19.15 0.56
N GLY A 11 -23.80 -18.60 -0.60
CA GLY A 11 -23.01 -19.29 -1.62
C GLY A 11 -21.48 -19.25 -1.43
N GLY A 12 -21.02 -18.59 -0.36
CA GLY A 12 -19.60 -18.29 -0.13
C GLY A 12 -19.22 -16.91 -0.66
N LEU A 13 -18.20 -16.31 -0.04
CA LEU A 13 -17.69 -14.96 -0.31
C LEU A 13 -17.28 -14.79 -1.79
N GLY A 14 -18.24 -14.52 -2.65
CA GLY A 14 -18.02 -14.18 -4.05
C GLY A 14 -17.49 -12.76 -4.21
N GLY A 15 -16.90 -12.45 -5.36
CA GLY A 15 -16.33 -11.12 -5.64
C GLY A 15 -17.33 -9.95 -5.48
N SER A 16 -18.64 -10.23 -5.58
CA SER A 16 -19.72 -9.28 -5.32
C SER A 16 -19.78 -8.81 -3.86
N GLU A 17 -19.56 -9.71 -2.89
CA GLU A 17 -19.53 -9.38 -1.45
C GLU A 17 -18.38 -8.41 -1.15
N LEU A 18 -17.21 -8.74 -1.72
CA LEU A 18 -15.99 -7.95 -1.58
C LEU A 18 -16.19 -6.53 -2.13
N ILE A 19 -16.89 -6.38 -3.25
CA ILE A 19 -17.24 -5.08 -3.83
C ILE A 19 -18.17 -4.27 -2.93
N ILE A 20 -19.16 -4.90 -2.30
CA ILE A 20 -20.07 -4.21 -1.37
C ILE A 20 -19.30 -3.72 -0.14
N ILE A 21 -18.45 -4.57 0.43
CA ILE A 21 -17.58 -4.19 1.56
C ILE A 21 -16.65 -3.04 1.14
N MET A 22 -16.04 -3.13 -0.06
CA MET A 22 -15.16 -2.09 -0.59
C MET A 22 -15.88 -0.74 -0.69
N ILE A 23 -17.13 -0.73 -1.17
CA ILE A 23 -17.95 0.47 -1.27
C ILE A 23 -18.25 1.04 0.13
N ILE A 24 -18.65 0.21 1.10
CA ILE A 24 -18.93 0.66 2.46
C ILE A 24 -17.67 1.28 3.09
N VAL A 25 -16.52 0.63 2.95
CA VAL A 25 -15.23 1.15 3.42
C VAL A 25 -14.90 2.48 2.72
N LEU A 26 -15.14 2.59 1.41
CA LEU A 26 -14.94 3.83 0.67
C LEU A 26 -15.85 4.95 1.15
N LEU A 27 -17.10 4.66 1.53
CA LEU A 27 -18.03 5.66 2.04
C LEU A 27 -17.65 6.14 3.45
N LEU A 28 -17.22 5.22 4.32
CA LEU A 28 -16.82 5.55 5.70
C LEU A 28 -15.49 6.30 5.76
N PHE A 29 -14.49 5.85 5.02
CA PHE A 29 -13.14 6.43 5.07
C PHE A 29 -12.90 7.45 3.95
N GLY A 30 -13.68 7.43 2.87
CA GLY A 30 -13.43 8.22 1.68
C GLY A 30 -12.37 7.58 0.76
N GLY A 31 -12.52 7.74 -0.55
CA GLY A 31 -11.59 7.18 -1.55
C GLY A 31 -10.14 7.69 -1.45
N ARG A 32 -9.88 8.78 -0.71
CA ARG A 32 -8.53 9.35 -0.54
C ARG A 32 -7.75 8.77 0.64
N LYS A 33 -8.43 8.31 1.71
CA LYS A 33 -7.77 7.81 2.91
C LYS A 33 -7.14 6.43 2.72
N ILE A 34 -7.78 5.55 1.94
CA ILE A 34 -7.24 4.21 1.66
C ILE A 34 -5.85 4.30 0.97
N PRO A 35 -5.68 5.05 -0.14
CA PRO A 35 -4.35 5.24 -0.75
C PRO A 35 -3.32 5.89 0.17
N GLU A 36 -3.74 6.84 1.00
CA GLU A 36 -2.85 7.55 1.92
C GLU A 36 -2.31 6.62 3.02
N LEU A 37 -3.19 5.80 3.61
CA LEU A 37 -2.82 4.76 4.57
C LEU A 37 -1.91 3.70 3.93
N MET A 38 -2.24 3.25 2.70
CA MET A 38 -1.41 2.29 1.97
C MET A 38 -0.02 2.83 1.65
N LYS A 39 0.11 4.11 1.30
CA LYS A 39 1.42 4.76 1.07
C LYS A 39 2.26 4.80 2.35
N GLY A 40 1.67 5.19 3.47
CA GLY A 40 2.35 5.20 4.78
C GLY A 40 2.79 3.81 5.21
N LEU A 41 1.88 2.83 5.14
CA LEU A 41 2.17 1.43 5.45
C LEU A 41 3.24 0.86 4.52
N GLY A 42 3.15 1.12 3.21
CA GLY A 42 4.10 0.64 2.22
C GLY A 42 5.51 1.19 2.44
N LYS A 43 5.63 2.47 2.81
CA LYS A 43 6.92 3.06 3.19
C LYS A 43 7.47 2.43 4.46
N GLY A 44 6.65 2.25 5.50
CA GLY A 44 7.07 1.58 6.74
C GLY A 44 7.53 0.14 6.52
N ILE A 45 6.84 -0.62 5.66
CA ILE A 45 7.23 -1.99 5.29
C ILE A 45 8.54 -1.98 4.50
N LYS A 46 8.72 -1.03 3.56
CA LYS A 46 9.98 -0.87 2.81
C LYS A 46 11.14 -0.56 3.76
N ASP A 47 11.00 0.44 4.61
CA ASP A 47 12.05 0.88 5.54
C ASP A 47 12.38 -0.24 6.54
N PHE A 48 11.37 -0.96 7.05
CA PHE A 48 11.56 -2.14 7.89
C PHE A 48 12.33 -3.25 7.18
N LYS A 49 11.98 -3.52 5.91
CA LYS A 49 12.67 -4.51 5.09
C LYS A 49 14.11 -4.11 4.77
N ASP A 50 14.37 -2.84 4.49
CA ASP A 50 15.71 -2.34 4.17
C ASP A 50 16.63 -2.40 5.40
N ALA A 51 16.12 -2.00 6.57
CA ALA A 51 16.82 -2.14 7.84
C ALA A 51 17.08 -3.61 8.21
N SER A 52 16.08 -4.48 8.03
CA SER A 52 16.22 -5.92 8.31
C SER A 52 17.19 -6.62 7.37
N ASN A 53 17.41 -6.10 6.16
CA ASN A 53 18.37 -6.66 5.19
C ASN A 53 19.74 -5.97 5.23
N GLY A 54 20.00 -5.09 6.20
CA GLY A 54 21.25 -4.36 6.32
C GLY A 54 21.55 -3.40 5.15
N LYS A 55 20.54 -3.08 4.33
CA LYS A 55 20.64 -2.03 3.30
C LYS A 55 20.49 -0.69 3.98
N THR A 56 21.57 -0.24 4.60
CA THR A 56 21.74 1.19 4.86
C THR A 56 21.96 1.82 3.49
N GLU A 57 20.96 2.52 2.97
CA GLU A 57 21.15 3.38 1.80
C GLU A 57 22.14 4.47 2.22
N THR A 58 23.45 4.21 2.05
CA THR A 58 24.47 5.26 2.11
C THR A 58 24.14 6.23 0.98
N PRO A 59 23.91 7.53 1.29
CA PRO A 59 23.85 8.54 0.25
C PRO A 59 25.10 8.39 -0.61
N LYS A 60 24.90 8.20 -1.93
CA LYS A 60 25.97 8.34 -2.91
C LYS A 60 26.41 9.80 -2.87
N GLU A 61 27.25 10.14 -1.92
CA GLU A 61 28.05 11.35 -1.95
C GLU A 61 29.15 11.08 -2.99
N GLU A 62 28.84 11.46 -4.22
CA GLU A 62 29.81 11.59 -5.29
C GLU A 62 30.76 12.73 -4.90
N VAL A 63 31.81 12.38 -4.15
CA VAL A 63 32.99 13.22 -3.99
C VAL A 63 33.72 13.18 -5.33
N ALA A 64 33.37 14.09 -6.24
CA ALA A 64 34.15 14.32 -7.44
C ALA A 64 35.51 14.93 -7.03
N PRO A 65 36.64 14.31 -7.42
CA PRO A 65 37.96 14.65 -6.91
C PRO A 65 38.48 16.00 -7.40
N ALA A 66 39.23 16.60 -6.48
CA ALA A 66 39.97 17.85 -6.58
C ALA A 66 40.68 18.09 -7.91
N ASP A 67 40.61 19.36 -8.32
CA ASP A 67 41.43 20.01 -9.32
C ASP A 67 42.92 19.68 -9.12
N THR A 68 43.49 18.89 -10.03
CA THR A 68 44.96 18.81 -10.15
C THR A 68 45.38 19.80 -11.23
N LYS A 69 45.73 21.01 -10.78
CA LYS A 69 46.49 21.97 -11.59
C LYS A 69 47.96 21.54 -11.60
N LEU A 70 48.50 21.21 -12.77
CA LEU A 70 49.92 21.32 -13.12
C LEU A 70 50.03 21.73 -14.60
#